data_AF-A0A963RTY5-F1
#
_entry.id   AF-A0A963RTY5-F1
#
_cell.length_a   1.000
_cell.length_b   1.000
_cell.length_c   1.000
_cell.angle_alpha   90.00
_cell.angle_beta   90.00
_cell.angle_gamma   90.00
#
_symmetry.space_group_name_H-M   'P 1'
#
loop_
_entity.id
_entity.type
_entity.pdbx_description
1 polymer ?
#
loop_
_entity_poly.entity_id
_entity_poly.type
_entity_poly.pdbx_seq_one_letter_code
_entity_poly.pdbx_strand_id
1 'polypeptide(L)'
;GTLQGNLLVKGSGDPKLVVERLQDLINAIRARGIRDINGDIVLDDGIFRLPPHDAAAFDDDPLRPYNAGPDGLLVNFGALVFKFQPDAGGRTARVVTEPPVAGIEVTPEVPLAKGCGDWRGRLGADFSDPLNIRFTGRYGAACGERDWAIAYPDAGHFAERVFEGMWRASGGGLSGRVRTQRGAPPGQPWVTGLSLPLAQIIADVNKLSNNVMAQQVFLTLSAAGDG
;
A
#
# COMPACT_ATOMS: atom_id res chain seq x y z
N GLY A 1 12.11 22.75 -6.63
CA GLY A 1 12.58 23.45 -5.43
C GLY A 1 12.55 22.49 -4.26
N THR A 2 13.25 22.83 -3.18
CA THR A 2 13.28 22.03 -1.95
C THR A 2 12.34 22.65 -0.93
N LEU A 3 11.41 21.86 -0.38
CA LEU A 3 10.62 22.26 0.78
C LEU A 3 11.54 22.27 2.00
N GLN A 4 11.65 23.42 2.68
CA GLN A 4 12.43 23.55 3.93
C GLN A 4 11.49 23.32 5.12
N GLY A 5 11.28 22.05 5.46
CA GLY A 5 10.34 21.63 6.50
C GLY A 5 9.60 20.36 6.11
N ASN A 6 8.56 20.05 6.88
CA ASN A 6 7.80 18.81 6.73
C ASN A 6 6.69 18.95 5.68
N LEU A 7 6.45 17.88 4.94
CA LEU A 7 5.25 17.70 4.13
C LEU A 7 4.19 16.98 4.97
N LEU A 8 3.07 17.63 5.24
CA LEU A 8 1.95 17.02 5.96
C LEU A 8 0.97 16.38 4.98
N VAL A 9 0.59 15.12 5.23
CA VAL A 9 -0.42 14.40 4.45
C VAL A 9 -1.51 13.96 5.40
N LYS A 10 -2.71 14.52 5.23
CA LYS A 10 -3.87 14.19 6.06
C LYS A 10 -4.80 13.24 5.34
N GLY A 11 -5.03 12.07 5.92
CA GLY A 11 -6.03 11.12 5.48
C GLY A 11 -7.44 11.58 5.83
N SER A 12 -8.38 11.29 4.93
CA SER A 12 -9.81 11.56 5.12
C SER A 12 -10.65 10.29 5.01
N GLY A 13 -10.03 9.11 5.14
CA GLY A 13 -10.73 7.83 5.05
C GLY A 13 -11.12 7.43 3.63
N ASP A 14 -10.37 7.85 2.60
CA ASP A 14 -10.61 7.45 1.21
C ASP A 14 -10.56 5.91 1.09
N PRO A 15 -11.66 5.24 0.69
CA PRO A 15 -11.71 3.78 0.60
C PRO A 15 -10.89 3.22 -0.57
N LYS A 16 -10.37 4.06 -1.47
CA LYS A 16 -9.74 3.64 -2.71
C LYS A 16 -8.52 4.49 -3.08
N LEU A 17 -7.64 4.77 -2.13
CA LEU A 17 -6.32 5.37 -2.41
C LEU A 17 -5.35 4.29 -2.91
N VAL A 18 -5.57 3.85 -4.15
CA VAL A 18 -4.72 2.89 -4.87
C VAL A 18 -3.44 3.57 -5.40
N VAL A 19 -2.48 2.76 -5.85
CA VAL A 19 -1.17 3.20 -6.33
C VAL A 19 -1.27 4.31 -7.37
N GLU A 20 -2.14 4.19 -8.36
CA GLU A 20 -2.30 5.17 -9.43
C GLU A 20 -2.73 6.53 -8.88
N ARG A 21 -3.69 6.53 -7.94
CA ARG A 21 -4.21 7.76 -7.34
C ARG A 21 -3.21 8.41 -6.38
N LEU A 22 -2.43 7.61 -5.67
CA LEU A 22 -1.31 8.11 -4.87
C LEU A 22 -0.21 8.68 -5.77
N GLN A 23 0.09 8.05 -6.91
CA GLN A 23 1.03 8.56 -7.89
C GLN A 23 0.56 9.91 -8.46
N ASP A 24 -0.73 10.06 -8.78
CA ASP A 24 -1.32 11.34 -9.21
C ASP A 24 -1.18 12.42 -8.14
N LEU A 25 -1.40 12.08 -6.87
CA LEU A 25 -1.22 13.02 -5.75
C LEU A 25 0.25 13.47 -5.60
N ILE A 26 1.20 12.54 -5.68
CA ILE A 26 2.64 12.83 -5.67
C ILE A 26 3.02 13.70 -6.87
N ASN A 27 2.51 13.38 -8.07
CA ASN A 27 2.74 14.17 -9.27
C ASN A 27 2.19 15.59 -9.12
N ALA A 28 1.01 15.76 -8.51
CA ALA A 28 0.42 17.07 -8.24
C ALA A 28 1.26 17.90 -7.25
N ILE A 29 1.83 17.27 -6.21
CA ILE A 29 2.79 17.92 -5.29
C ILE A 29 4.03 18.38 -6.06
N ARG A 30 4.59 17.51 -6.92
CA ARG A 30 5.79 17.83 -7.72
C ARG A 30 5.53 18.91 -8.77
N ALA A 31 4.37 18.89 -9.41
CA ALA A 31 3.94 19.91 -10.37
C ALA A 31 3.81 21.30 -9.73
N ARG A 32 3.54 21.36 -8.42
CA ARG A 32 3.57 22.60 -7.63
C ARG A 32 4.98 23.04 -7.20
N GLY A 33 6.01 22.33 -7.65
CA GLY A 33 7.41 22.75 -7.55
C GLY A 33 8.22 22.10 -6.43
N ILE A 34 7.63 21.24 -5.59
CA ILE A 34 8.38 20.48 -4.58
C ILE A 34 9.04 19.27 -5.26
N ARG A 35 10.37 19.26 -5.32
CA ARG A 35 11.16 18.13 -5.83
C ARG A 35 11.85 17.37 -4.70
N ASP A 36 12.27 18.09 -3.67
CA ASP A 36 12.96 17.55 -2.51
C ASP A 36 12.30 18.08 -1.23
N ILE A 37 12.36 17.29 -0.16
CA ILE A 37 11.86 17.64 1.16
C ILE A 37 13.04 17.60 2.12
N ASN A 38 13.40 18.77 2.65
CA ASN A 38 14.36 18.90 3.73
C ASN A 38 13.63 18.87 5.08
N GLY A 39 13.20 17.68 5.48
CA GLY A 39 12.33 17.42 6.62
C GLY A 39 11.69 16.05 6.50
N ASP A 40 10.62 15.83 7.25
CA ASP A 40 9.83 14.58 7.24
C ASP A 40 8.61 14.67 6.30
N ILE A 41 8.13 13.51 5.87
CA ILE A 41 6.72 13.38 5.44
C ILE A 41 5.94 12.88 6.65
N VAL A 42 4.93 13.64 7.07
CA VAL A 42 4.15 13.35 8.26
C VAL A 42 2.74 12.94 7.85
N LEU A 43 2.38 11.69 8.13
CA LEU A 43 1.08 11.13 7.82
C LEU A 43 0.13 11.30 9.01
N ASP A 44 -1.04 11.87 8.78
CA ASP A 44 -2.12 11.99 9.77
C ASP A 44 -3.28 11.08 9.35
N ASP A 45 -3.38 9.94 10.02
CA ASP A 45 -4.46 8.94 9.91
C ASP A 45 -5.61 9.21 10.90
N GLY A 46 -5.59 10.34 11.62
CA GLY A 46 -6.42 10.59 12.80
C GLY A 46 -7.90 10.87 12.53
N ILE A 47 -8.38 10.72 11.29
CA ILE A 47 -9.80 10.84 10.96
C ILE A 47 -10.63 9.72 11.61
N PHE A 48 -10.02 8.56 11.85
CA PHE A 48 -10.65 7.47 12.58
C PHE A 48 -9.99 7.26 13.95
N ARG A 49 -10.80 6.88 14.93
CA ARG A 49 -10.33 6.43 16.25
C ARG A 49 -10.69 4.96 16.41
N LEU A 50 -9.81 4.09 15.94
CA LEU A 50 -10.04 2.66 15.89
C LEU A 50 -9.36 1.94 17.07
N PRO A 51 -9.97 0.87 17.61
CA PRO A 51 -9.26 -0.06 18.47
C PRO A 51 -8.19 -0.82 17.66
N PRO A 52 -7.26 -1.52 18.33
CA PRO A 52 -6.36 -2.45 17.65
C PRO A 52 -7.15 -3.46 16.81
N HIS A 53 -6.66 -3.73 15.60
CA HIS A 53 -7.25 -4.69 14.66
C HIS A 53 -6.50 -6.01 14.73
N ASP A 54 -7.23 -7.12 14.87
CA ASP A 54 -6.70 -8.48 14.77
C ASP A 54 -7.10 -9.06 13.42
N ALA A 55 -6.12 -9.20 12.51
CA ALA A 55 -6.34 -9.72 11.16
C ALA A 55 -6.62 -11.24 11.14
N ALA A 56 -6.31 -11.98 12.22
CA ALA A 56 -6.57 -13.42 12.30
C ALA A 56 -7.96 -13.73 12.88
N ALA A 57 -8.66 -12.76 13.48
CA ALA A 57 -9.89 -12.98 14.23
C ALA A 57 -11.05 -13.57 13.42
N PHE A 58 -11.05 -13.42 12.09
CA PHE A 58 -12.11 -13.92 11.23
C PHE A 58 -11.93 -15.41 10.84
N ASP A 59 -10.75 -15.80 10.37
CA ASP A 59 -10.49 -17.12 9.77
C ASP A 59 -9.07 -17.67 10.00
N ASP A 60 -8.29 -17.07 10.91
CA ASP A 60 -6.89 -17.42 11.20
C ASP A 60 -5.93 -17.26 10.00
N ASP A 61 -6.31 -16.45 9.00
CA ASP A 61 -5.51 -16.18 7.80
C ASP A 61 -5.16 -14.68 7.67
N PRO A 62 -4.30 -14.15 8.57
CA PRO A 62 -4.06 -12.71 8.70
C PRO A 62 -3.43 -12.05 7.46
N LEU A 63 -2.85 -12.84 6.55
CA LEU A 63 -2.23 -12.36 5.31
C LEU A 63 -3.21 -12.24 4.16
N ARG A 64 -4.49 -12.62 4.33
CA ARG A 64 -5.49 -12.43 3.29
C ARG A 64 -5.83 -10.95 3.15
N PRO A 65 -5.79 -10.38 1.93
CA PRO A 65 -6.10 -8.97 1.73
C PRO A 65 -7.46 -8.52 2.28
N TYR A 66 -8.46 -9.42 2.32
CA TYR A 66 -9.78 -9.10 2.87
C TYR A 66 -9.82 -9.00 4.40
N ASN A 67 -8.74 -9.42 5.08
CA ASN A 67 -8.56 -9.30 6.53
C ASN A 67 -7.74 -8.07 6.94
N ALA A 68 -7.27 -7.26 5.97
CA ALA A 68 -6.61 -6.00 6.28
C ALA A 68 -7.54 -5.07 7.06
N GLY A 69 -6.99 -4.35 8.04
CA GLY A 69 -7.74 -3.41 8.85
C GLY A 69 -8.02 -2.08 8.12
N PRO A 70 -9.08 -1.35 8.52
CA PRO A 70 -9.31 -0.01 8.02
C PRO A 70 -8.30 0.97 8.64
N ASP A 71 -8.00 2.04 7.92
CA ASP A 71 -7.03 3.06 8.33
C ASP A 71 -7.44 4.45 7.81
N GLY A 72 -7.20 5.50 8.59
CA GLY A 72 -7.56 6.86 8.18
C GLY A 72 -6.85 7.36 6.92
N LEU A 73 -5.71 6.76 6.61
CA LEU A 73 -4.93 6.92 5.39
C LEU A 73 -4.60 5.53 4.79
N LEU A 74 -5.62 4.72 4.54
CA LEU A 74 -5.47 3.40 3.93
C LEU A 74 -4.94 3.47 2.49
N VAL A 75 -3.68 3.07 2.30
CA VAL A 75 -3.06 2.98 0.97
C VAL A 75 -3.18 1.57 0.41
N ASN A 76 -3.57 1.48 -0.87
CA ASN A 76 -3.66 0.23 -1.63
C ASN A 76 -4.37 -0.92 -0.88
N PHE A 77 -5.44 -0.58 -0.16
CA PHE A 77 -6.22 -1.53 0.66
C PHE A 77 -5.44 -2.25 1.77
N GLY A 78 -4.27 -1.72 2.17
CA GLY A 78 -3.38 -2.39 3.12
C GLY A 78 -2.65 -3.61 2.53
N ALA A 79 -2.65 -3.75 1.19
CA ALA A 79 -2.17 -4.93 0.50
C ALA A 79 -0.91 -4.66 -0.32
N LEU A 80 0.05 -5.59 -0.22
CA LEU A 80 1.23 -5.67 -1.06
C LEU A 80 1.03 -6.75 -2.12
N VAL A 81 1.30 -6.42 -3.39
CA VAL A 81 1.21 -7.36 -4.50
C VAL A 81 2.61 -7.76 -4.94
N PHE A 82 2.88 -9.06 -4.98
CA PHE A 82 4.05 -9.63 -5.64
C PHE A 82 3.70 -10.01 -7.07
N LYS A 83 4.43 -9.45 -8.04
CA LYS A 83 4.35 -9.79 -9.45
C LYS A 83 5.48 -10.75 -9.79
N PHE A 84 5.14 -11.94 -10.27
CA PHE A 84 6.08 -12.95 -10.71
C PHE A 84 6.12 -12.95 -12.24
N GLN A 85 7.29 -12.62 -12.80
CA GLN A 85 7.49 -12.40 -14.23
C GLN A 85 8.59 -13.34 -14.76
N PRO A 86 8.23 -14.47 -15.39
CA PRO A 86 9.20 -15.35 -16.03
C PRO A 86 10.10 -14.60 -17.01
N ASP A 87 11.41 -14.81 -16.92
CA ASP A 87 12.36 -14.23 -17.86
C ASP A 87 12.25 -14.89 -19.24
N ALA A 88 12.55 -14.13 -20.29
CA ALA A 88 12.60 -14.69 -21.65
C ALA A 88 13.69 -15.78 -21.80
N GLY A 89 14.69 -15.78 -20.91
CA GLY A 89 15.76 -16.77 -20.84
C GLY A 89 15.35 -18.13 -20.27
N GLY A 90 14.15 -18.25 -19.70
CA GLY A 90 13.58 -19.50 -19.19
C GLY A 90 14.31 -20.07 -17.96
N ARG A 91 15.00 -19.23 -17.18
CA ARG A 91 15.78 -19.65 -16.00
C ARG A 91 15.17 -19.20 -14.69
N THR A 92 14.71 -17.96 -14.61
CA THR A 92 14.19 -17.37 -13.38
C THR A 92 12.88 -16.61 -13.65
N ALA A 93 12.10 -16.37 -12.60
CA ALA A 93 11.06 -15.35 -12.62
C ALA A 93 11.51 -14.19 -11.75
N ARG A 94 11.44 -12.97 -12.28
CA ARG A 94 11.61 -11.74 -11.51
C ARG A 94 10.44 -11.59 -10.56
N VAL A 95 10.73 -11.15 -9.34
CA VAL A 95 9.75 -10.78 -8.33
C VAL A 95 9.79 -9.27 -8.16
N VAL A 96 8.66 -8.62 -8.35
CA VAL A 96 8.49 -7.17 -8.18
C VAL A 96 7.35 -6.92 -7.21
N THR A 97 7.46 -5.89 -6.39
CA THR A 97 6.38 -5.48 -5.50
C THR A 97 5.60 -4.30 -6.07
N GLU A 98 4.31 -4.28 -5.81
CA GLU A 98 3.43 -3.14 -6.07
C GLU A 98 2.49 -2.92 -4.88
N PRO A 99 2.43 -1.70 -4.31
CA PRO A 99 3.27 -0.53 -4.60
C PRO A 99 4.76 -0.73 -4.24
N PRO A 100 5.65 0.18 -4.72
CA PRO A 100 6.99 0.32 -4.15
C PRO A 100 6.90 0.63 -2.65
N VAL A 101 7.65 -0.12 -1.85
CA VAL A 101 7.69 0.01 -0.39
C VAL A 101 9.13 0.17 0.05
N ALA A 102 9.42 1.25 0.78
CA ALA A 102 10.76 1.55 1.24
C ALA A 102 11.18 0.63 2.40
N GLY A 103 12.48 0.28 2.44
CA GLY A 103 13.09 -0.41 3.57
C GLY A 103 12.76 -1.90 3.68
N ILE A 104 12.18 -2.51 2.64
CA ILE A 104 12.00 -3.97 2.58
C ILE A 104 13.00 -4.60 1.61
N GLU A 105 13.41 -5.82 1.93
CA GLU A 105 14.10 -6.71 1.02
C GLU A 105 13.16 -7.85 0.62
N VAL A 106 13.07 -8.10 -0.69
CA VAL A 106 12.32 -9.22 -1.26
C VAL A 106 13.26 -10.03 -2.11
N THR A 107 13.12 -11.36 -2.08
CA THR A 107 13.85 -12.25 -3.01
C THR A 107 13.60 -11.79 -4.44
N PRO A 108 14.62 -11.27 -5.17
CA PRO A 108 14.40 -10.52 -6.41
C PRO A 108 14.08 -11.43 -7.59
N GLU A 109 14.50 -12.69 -7.53
CA GLU A 109 14.26 -13.70 -8.55
C GLU A 109 14.12 -15.09 -7.92
N VAL A 110 13.28 -15.92 -8.51
CA VAL A 110 13.09 -17.32 -8.12
C VAL A 110 13.35 -18.24 -9.31
N PRO A 111 13.97 -19.41 -9.11
CA PRO A 111 14.23 -20.34 -10.20
C PRO A 111 12.92 -20.90 -10.80
N LEU A 112 12.90 -21.11 -12.12
CA LEU A 112 11.74 -21.69 -12.79
C LEU A 112 11.66 -23.21 -12.61
N ALA A 113 10.44 -23.73 -12.65
CA ALA A 113 10.08 -25.14 -12.68
C ALA A 113 9.06 -25.40 -13.80
N LYS A 114 8.92 -26.67 -14.21
CA LYS A 114 7.93 -27.07 -15.22
C LYS A 114 6.51 -27.10 -14.65
N GLY A 115 5.53 -26.80 -15.51
CA GLY A 115 4.12 -26.76 -15.14
C GLY A 115 3.76 -25.56 -14.26
N CYS A 116 2.47 -25.29 -14.07
CA CYS A 116 2.01 -24.23 -13.16
C CYS A 116 1.65 -24.82 -11.79
N GLY A 117 0.61 -25.67 -11.74
CA GLY A 117 0.20 -26.36 -10.51
C GLY A 117 -0.08 -25.39 -9.34
N ASP A 118 0.10 -25.86 -8.11
CA ASP A 118 0.12 -25.01 -6.92
C ASP A 118 1.43 -24.21 -6.85
N TRP A 119 1.49 -23.15 -7.64
CA TRP A 119 2.67 -22.30 -7.73
C TRP A 119 2.93 -21.50 -6.45
N ARG A 120 1.88 -21.16 -5.67
CA ARG A 120 2.02 -20.43 -4.41
C ARG A 120 2.62 -21.30 -3.32
N GLY A 121 2.11 -22.52 -3.12
CA GLY A 121 2.68 -23.44 -2.14
C GLY A 121 4.13 -23.83 -2.47
N ARG A 122 4.46 -23.99 -3.75
CA ARG A 122 5.81 -24.33 -4.22
C ARG A 122 6.84 -23.19 -4.10
N LEU A 123 6.41 -21.95 -3.93
CA LEU A 123 7.32 -20.82 -3.74
C LEU A 123 7.94 -20.81 -2.33
N GLY A 124 7.33 -21.48 -1.35
CA GLY A 124 7.84 -21.53 0.02
C GLY A 124 8.07 -20.12 0.57
N ALA A 125 7.02 -19.31 0.55
CA ALA A 125 7.07 -17.93 1.00
C ALA A 125 7.23 -17.86 2.53
N ASP A 126 8.15 -17.01 2.98
CA ASP A 126 8.35 -16.68 4.37
C ASP A 126 8.03 -15.19 4.57
N PHE A 127 6.99 -14.93 5.35
CA PHE A 127 6.49 -13.60 5.70
C PHE A 127 6.69 -13.32 7.20
N SER A 128 7.49 -14.11 7.91
CA SER A 128 7.72 -13.97 9.35
C SER A 128 8.45 -12.67 9.71
N ASP A 129 9.33 -12.21 8.83
CA ASP A 129 9.94 -10.88 8.89
C ASP A 129 9.33 -9.97 7.81
N PRO A 130 8.53 -8.95 8.18
CA PRO A 130 7.91 -8.03 7.22
C PRO A 130 8.92 -7.20 6.42
N LEU A 131 10.15 -7.06 6.90
CA LEU A 131 11.22 -6.33 6.22
C LEU A 131 12.07 -7.24 5.33
N ASN A 132 11.99 -8.57 5.48
CA ASN A 132 12.81 -9.54 4.76
C ASN A 132 11.96 -10.69 4.22
N ILE A 133 11.26 -10.45 3.11
CA ILE A 133 10.34 -11.43 2.52
C ILE A 133 11.10 -12.39 1.60
N ARG A 134 11.02 -13.68 1.92
CA ARG A 134 11.82 -14.72 1.24
C ARG A 134 10.94 -15.68 0.45
N PHE A 135 11.37 -16.04 -0.75
CA PHE A 135 10.80 -17.15 -1.53
C PHE A 135 11.88 -18.22 -1.71
N THR A 136 11.71 -19.37 -1.07
CA THR A 136 12.76 -20.41 -0.98
C THR A 136 12.61 -21.51 -2.04
N GLY A 137 11.48 -21.55 -2.73
CA GLY A 137 11.12 -22.58 -3.68
C GLY A 137 11.29 -22.19 -5.15
N ARG A 138 10.40 -22.71 -6.00
CA ARG A 138 10.49 -22.55 -7.47
C ARG A 138 9.16 -22.08 -8.06
N TYR A 139 9.24 -21.24 -9.09
CA TYR A 139 8.06 -20.71 -9.79
C TYR A 139 7.73 -21.52 -11.05
N GLY A 140 6.46 -21.85 -11.27
CA GLY A 140 6.03 -22.60 -12.44
C GLY A 140 6.05 -21.77 -13.72
N ALA A 141 6.95 -22.06 -14.66
CA ALA A 141 7.08 -21.27 -15.91
C ALA A 141 5.78 -21.23 -16.74
N ALA A 142 5.01 -22.33 -16.72
CA ALA A 142 3.73 -22.40 -17.42
C ALA A 142 2.61 -21.57 -16.77
N CYS A 143 2.86 -20.94 -15.61
CA CYS A 143 1.90 -20.02 -15.01
C CYS A 143 1.78 -18.71 -15.79
N GLY A 144 2.78 -18.36 -16.62
CA GLY A 144 2.91 -17.03 -17.19
C GLY A 144 3.21 -16.00 -16.10
N GLU A 145 2.85 -14.74 -16.32
CA GLU A 145 2.88 -13.74 -15.25
C GLU A 145 1.74 -13.98 -14.26
N ARG A 146 2.02 -13.83 -12.96
CA ARG A 146 1.00 -13.91 -11.90
C ARG A 146 1.24 -12.89 -10.81
N ASP A 147 0.13 -12.47 -10.22
CA ASP A 147 0.10 -11.59 -9.07
C ASP A 147 -0.30 -12.38 -7.82
N TRP A 148 0.37 -12.09 -6.71
CA TRP A 148 0.00 -12.58 -5.39
C TRP A 148 -0.13 -11.40 -4.43
N ALA A 149 -1.37 -11.03 -4.11
CA ALA A 149 -1.66 -10.04 -3.09
C ALA A 149 -1.70 -10.66 -1.69
N ILE A 150 -1.10 -9.96 -0.72
CA ILE A 150 -1.24 -10.23 0.72
C ILE A 150 -1.60 -8.95 1.45
N ALA A 151 -2.32 -9.06 2.57
CA ALA A 151 -2.30 -8.00 3.58
C ALA A 151 -0.86 -7.90 4.12
N TYR A 152 -0.32 -6.67 4.19
CA TYR A 152 1.06 -6.49 4.61
C TYR A 152 1.21 -6.81 6.11
N PRO A 153 2.18 -7.67 6.54
CA PRO A 153 2.23 -8.15 7.91
C PRO A 153 2.47 -7.04 8.95
N ASP A 154 3.19 -5.98 8.59
CA ASP A 154 3.43 -4.80 9.44
C ASP A 154 2.50 -3.65 9.01
N ALA A 155 1.19 -3.87 9.15
CA ALA A 155 0.14 -2.97 8.66
C ALA A 155 0.31 -1.52 9.15
N GLY A 156 0.74 -1.32 10.40
CA GLY A 156 0.91 -0.01 11.02
C GLY A 156 1.97 0.89 10.36
N HIS A 157 2.96 0.31 9.68
CA HIS A 157 3.98 1.07 8.95
C HIS A 157 3.80 0.99 7.42
N PHE A 158 2.76 0.31 6.93
CA PHE A 158 2.59 0.09 5.49
C PHE A 158 2.48 1.41 4.73
N ALA A 159 1.59 2.32 5.16
CA ALA A 159 1.43 3.62 4.52
C ALA A 159 2.74 4.41 4.49
N GLU A 160 3.49 4.45 5.59
CA GLU A 160 4.78 5.14 5.67
C GLU A 160 5.77 4.63 4.60
N ARG A 161 5.88 3.30 4.48
CA ARG A 161 6.79 2.66 3.50
C ARG A 161 6.34 2.91 2.07
N VAL A 162 5.04 2.87 1.80
CA VAL A 162 4.50 3.15 0.46
C VAL A 162 4.73 4.61 0.08
N PHE A 163 4.41 5.55 0.96
CA PHE A 163 4.63 6.97 0.69
C PHE A 163 6.12 7.26 0.44
N GLU A 164 7.03 6.68 1.23
CA GLU A 164 8.46 6.84 1.00
C GLU A 164 8.90 6.21 -0.33
N GLY A 165 8.48 4.97 -0.57
CA GLY A 165 8.83 4.21 -1.77
C GLY A 165 8.38 4.93 -3.04
N MET A 166 7.14 5.40 -3.06
CA MET A 166 6.58 6.14 -4.20
C MET A 166 7.19 7.54 -4.36
N TRP A 167 7.46 8.26 -3.27
CA TRP A 167 8.14 9.56 -3.34
C TRP A 167 9.53 9.41 -3.97
N ARG A 168 10.33 8.46 -3.49
CA ARG A 168 11.67 8.19 -4.03
C ARG A 168 11.61 7.68 -5.48
N ALA A 169 10.68 6.77 -5.81
CA ALA A 169 10.48 6.27 -7.16
C ALA A 169 10.09 7.39 -8.16
N SER A 170 9.40 8.44 -7.69
CA SER A 170 9.10 9.63 -8.50
C SER A 170 10.32 10.55 -8.74
N GLY A 171 11.48 10.20 -8.19
CA GLY A 171 12.69 11.04 -8.19
C GLY A 171 12.63 12.16 -7.16
N GLY A 172 11.99 11.92 -6.00
CA GLY A 172 11.91 12.86 -4.89
C GLY A 172 13.02 12.66 -3.87
N GLY A 173 13.74 13.72 -3.51
CA GLY A 173 14.66 13.71 -2.39
C GLY A 173 13.94 13.83 -1.05
N LEU A 174 14.40 13.11 -0.04
CA LEU A 174 13.90 13.18 1.34
C LEU A 174 15.10 13.08 2.28
N SER A 175 15.33 14.11 3.10
CA SER A 175 16.42 14.12 4.09
C SER A 175 16.01 13.52 5.45
N GLY A 176 14.73 13.60 5.80
CA GLY A 176 14.16 12.98 6.99
C GLY A 176 13.58 11.60 6.69
N ARG A 177 12.47 11.28 7.37
CA ARG A 177 11.74 10.01 7.23
C ARG A 177 10.26 10.24 6.97
N VAL A 178 9.56 9.17 6.56
CA VAL A 178 8.10 9.15 6.63
C VAL A 178 7.69 8.63 8.00
N ARG A 179 6.72 9.29 8.64
CA ARG A 179 6.23 8.92 9.97
C ARG A 179 4.79 9.31 10.18
N THR A 180 4.10 8.57 11.02
CA THR A 180 2.72 8.84 11.40
C THR A 180 2.69 9.75 12.62
N GLN A 181 1.92 10.83 12.55
CA GLN A 181 1.61 11.71 13.67
C GLN A 181 0.24 12.34 13.45
N ARG A 182 -0.66 12.08 14.40
CA ARG A 182 -2.03 12.61 14.39
C ARG A 182 -2.08 14.08 14.79
N GLY A 183 -3.11 14.77 14.30
CA GLY A 183 -3.40 16.14 14.68
C GLY A 183 -2.63 17.15 13.83
N ALA A 184 -2.60 16.95 12.52
CA ALA A 184 -2.10 17.94 11.58
C ALA A 184 -2.83 19.28 11.81
N PRO A 185 -2.11 20.40 11.89
CA PRO A 185 -2.71 21.70 12.14
C PRO A 185 -3.76 22.03 11.06
N PRO A 186 -4.86 22.70 11.45
CA PRO A 186 -5.85 23.15 10.48
C PRO A 186 -5.22 24.16 9.51
N GLY A 187 -5.60 24.08 8.24
CA GLY A 187 -5.09 24.97 7.21
C GLY A 187 -5.64 24.61 5.83
N GLN A 188 -5.49 25.52 4.87
CA GLN A 188 -5.85 25.24 3.49
C GLN A 188 -4.84 24.25 2.90
N PRO A 189 -5.28 23.10 2.35
CA PRO A 189 -4.37 22.15 1.75
C PRO A 189 -3.68 22.77 0.54
N TRP A 190 -2.37 22.55 0.44
CA TRP A 190 -1.65 22.94 -0.78
C TRP A 190 -2.14 22.09 -1.95
N VAL A 191 -2.27 20.77 -1.76
CA VAL A 191 -2.77 19.81 -2.75
C VAL A 191 -3.89 18.98 -2.12
N THR A 192 -4.96 18.72 -2.89
CA THR A 192 -6.05 17.84 -2.49
C THR A 192 -6.18 16.71 -3.51
N GLY A 193 -6.09 15.46 -3.04
CA GLY A 193 -6.45 14.28 -3.84
C GLY A 193 -7.89 13.88 -3.54
N LEU A 194 -8.82 14.18 -4.44
CA LEU A 194 -10.24 13.84 -4.25
C LEU A 194 -10.48 12.36 -4.48
N SER A 195 -11.34 11.75 -3.64
CA SER A 195 -11.87 10.39 -3.83
C SER A 195 -12.65 10.27 -5.14
N LEU A 196 -12.86 9.02 -5.58
CA LEU A 196 -13.86 8.76 -6.61
C LEU A 196 -15.26 9.13 -6.08
N PRO A 197 -16.22 9.44 -6.96
CA PRO A 197 -17.60 9.66 -6.55
C PRO A 197 -18.14 8.49 -5.74
N LEU A 198 -18.91 8.78 -4.68
CA LEU A 198 -19.42 7.76 -3.77
C LEU A 198 -20.19 6.64 -4.49
N ALA A 199 -20.96 6.98 -5.53
CA ALA A 199 -21.68 5.98 -6.33
C ALA A 199 -20.74 4.95 -7.00
N GLN A 200 -19.57 5.39 -7.47
CA GLN A 200 -18.56 4.50 -8.06
C GLN A 200 -17.90 3.65 -6.99
N ILE A 201 -17.57 4.24 -5.84
CA ILE A 201 -17.05 3.47 -4.69
C ILE A 201 -18.03 2.38 -4.26
N ILE A 202 -19.32 2.69 -4.12
CA ILE A 202 -20.34 1.71 -3.74
C ILE A 202 -20.48 0.62 -4.82
N ALA A 203 -20.39 0.98 -6.10
CA ALA A 203 -20.38 -0.01 -7.17
C ALA A 203 -19.18 -0.98 -7.03
N ASP A 204 -17.98 -0.45 -6.78
CA ASP A 204 -16.77 -1.25 -6.60
C ASP A 204 -16.83 -2.14 -5.36
N VAL A 205 -17.31 -1.61 -4.22
CA VAL A 205 -17.55 -2.38 -2.99
C VAL A 205 -18.40 -3.61 -3.29
N ASN A 206 -19.54 -3.43 -3.97
CA ASN A 206 -20.47 -4.51 -4.26
C ASN A 206 -19.93 -5.47 -5.33
N LYS A 207 -19.25 -4.96 -6.37
CA LYS A 207 -18.71 -5.79 -7.46
C LYS A 207 -17.54 -6.65 -7.02
N LEU A 208 -16.67 -6.11 -6.16
CA LEU A 208 -15.50 -6.81 -5.66
C LEU A 208 -15.76 -7.53 -4.34
N SER A 209 -16.93 -7.30 -3.73
CA SER A 209 -17.25 -7.74 -2.35
C SER A 209 -16.13 -7.38 -1.37
N ASN A 210 -15.61 -6.15 -1.49
CA ASN A 210 -14.40 -5.73 -0.78
C ASN A 210 -14.73 -5.24 0.64
N ASN A 211 -14.45 -6.08 1.64
CA ASN A 211 -14.70 -5.82 3.05
C ASN A 211 -14.01 -4.54 3.56
N VAL A 212 -12.76 -4.32 3.16
CA VAL A 212 -11.95 -3.19 3.63
C VAL A 212 -12.54 -1.88 3.11
N MET A 213 -12.94 -1.85 1.83
CA MET A 213 -13.64 -0.68 1.27
C MET A 213 -14.99 -0.43 1.96
N ALA A 214 -15.74 -1.48 2.29
CA ALA A 214 -17.01 -1.34 2.99
C ALA A 214 -16.84 -0.75 4.40
N GLN A 215 -15.84 -1.23 5.16
CA GLN A 215 -15.49 -0.70 6.48
C GLN A 215 -15.05 0.77 6.41
N GLN A 216 -14.20 1.12 5.44
CA GLN A 216 -13.79 2.51 5.18
C GLN A 216 -15.00 3.42 4.94
N VAL A 217 -15.92 3.02 4.06
CA VAL A 217 -17.13 3.80 3.77
C VAL A 217 -17.97 3.98 5.03
N PHE A 218 -18.18 2.91 5.81
CA PHE A 218 -18.93 2.97 7.06
C PHE A 218 -18.31 3.98 8.05
N LEU A 219 -17.00 3.89 8.28
CA LEU A 219 -16.28 4.78 9.20
C LEU A 219 -16.28 6.23 8.72
N THR A 220 -16.13 6.48 7.42
CA THR A 220 -16.16 7.83 6.85
C THR A 220 -17.53 8.48 7.00
N LEU A 221 -18.64 7.72 6.89
CA LEU A 221 -19.98 8.24 7.14
C LEU A 221 -20.17 8.68 8.61
N SER A 222 -19.62 7.94 9.57
CA SER A 222 -19.65 8.32 10.98
C SER A 222 -18.78 9.54 11.27
N ALA A 223 -17.59 9.62 10.68
CA ALA A 223 -16.67 10.75 10.88
C ALA A 223 -17.19 12.07 10.28
N ALA A 224 -18.00 12.00 9.21
CA ALA A 224 -18.66 13.17 8.62
C ALA A 224 -19.90 13.63 9.41
N GLY A 225 -20.40 12.80 10.33
CA GLY A 225 -21.60 13.06 11.13
C GLY A 225 -21.35 13.83 12.44
N ASP A 226 -20.10 13.97 12.88
CA ASP A 226 -19.72 14.75 14.08
C ASP A 226 -19.57 16.25 13.80
N GLY A 227 -20.39 16.79 12.89
CA GLY A 227 -20.44 18.20 12.49
C GLY A 227 -21.49 19.02 13.23
#